data_AF-A0A6A0A3B7-F1
#
_entry.id   AF-A0A6A0A3B7-F1
#
_cell.length_a   1.000
_cell.length_b   1.000
_cell.length_c   1.000
_cell.angle_alpha   90.00
_cell.angle_beta   90.00
_cell.angle_gamma   90.00
#
_symmetry.space_group_name_H-M   'P 1'
#
loop_
_entity.id
_entity.type
_entity.pdbx_description
1 polymer ?
#
loop_
_entity_poly.entity_id
_entity_poly.type
_entity_poly.pdbx_seq_one_letter_code
_entity_poly.pdbx_strand_id
1 'polypeptide(L)' 'MDMQAPVEAVLVDSVTVQDLASGVKVLRGLCSNKLRMEVEYMLKHGTSDNSYLIS' A
#
# COMPACT_ATOMS: atom_id res chain seq x y z
N MET A 1 29.06 -6.62 -13.05
CA MET A 1 27.76 -6.33 -13.68
C MET A 1 26.72 -6.79 -12.69
N ASP A 2 26.15 -5.88 -11.91
CA ASP A 2 25.08 -6.24 -11.00
C ASP A 2 23.82 -6.52 -11.81
N MET A 3 23.44 -7.80 -11.89
CA MET A 3 22.14 -8.20 -12.43
C MET A 3 21.09 -7.70 -11.44
N GLN A 4 20.46 -6.58 -11.78
CA GLN A 4 19.31 -6.07 -11.05
C GLN A 4 18.18 -7.08 -11.23
N ALA A 5 17.86 -7.81 -10.17
CA ALA A 5 16.78 -8.78 -10.17
C ALA A 5 15.48 -8.11 -10.65
N PRO A 6 14.63 -8.81 -11.43
CA PRO A 6 13.39 -8.23 -11.91
C PRO A 6 12.56 -7.77 -10.71
N VAL A 7 12.10 -6.52 -10.76
CA VAL A 7 11.19 -5.98 -9.76
C VAL A 7 9.88 -6.74 -9.92
N GLU A 8 9.67 -7.77 -9.10
CA GLU A 8 8.37 -8.44 -9.01
C GLU A 8 7.32 -7.36 -8.71
N ALA A 9 6.27 -7.33 -9.52
CA ALA A 9 5.16 -6.42 -9.29
C ALA A 9 4.53 -6.77 -7.94
N VAL A 10 4.76 -5.93 -6.93
CA VAL A 10 4.17 -6.12 -5.60
C VAL A 10 2.69 -5.82 -5.71
N LEU A 11 1.87 -6.87 -5.61
CA LEU A 11 0.42 -6.75 -5.67
C LEU A 11 -0.11 -6.21 -4.33
N VAL A 12 -1.16 -5.41 -4.41
CA VAL A 12 -1.98 -5.04 -3.25
C VAL A 12 -2.70 -6.29 -2.77
N ASP A 13 -2.56 -6.64 -1.49
CA ASP A 13 -3.12 -7.88 -0.93
C ASP A 13 -4.64 -7.81 -0.84
N SER A 14 -5.16 -6.64 -0.45
CA SER A 14 -6.59 -6.41 -0.27
C SER A 14 -6.92 -4.93 -0.27
N VAL A 15 -8.18 -4.62 -0.53
CA VAL A 15 -8.74 -3.27 -0.39
C VAL A 15 -9.83 -3.31 0.67
N THR A 16 -9.76 -2.40 1.64
CA THR A 16 -10.80 -2.22 2.65
C THR A 16 -11.47 -0.87 2.49
N VAL A 17 -12.78 -0.79 2.74
CA VAL A 17 -13.55 0.47 2.68
C VAL A 17 -14.19 0.69 4.04
N GLN A 18 -14.01 1.88 4.61
CA GLN A 18 -14.49 2.23 5.95
C GLN A 18 -15.06 3.64 5.97
N ASP A 19 -16.11 3.85 6.76
CA ASP A 19 -16.60 5.19 7.09
C ASP A 19 -15.62 5.86 8.06
N LEU A 20 -15.05 7.00 7.66
CA LEU A 20 -14.07 7.74 8.47
C LEU A 20 -14.73 8.89 9.23
N ALA A 21 -15.66 9.59 8.57
CA ALA A 21 -16.44 10.69 9.13
C ALA A 21 -17.75 10.84 8.34
N SER A 22 -18.64 11.74 8.78
CA SER A 22 -19.87 12.06 8.05
C SER A 22 -19.53 12.51 6.62
N GLY A 23 -20.04 11.78 5.62
CA GLY A 23 -19.79 12.05 4.20
C GLY A 23 -18.39 11.68 3.70
N VAL A 24 -17.56 10.99 4.51
CA VAL A 24 -16.18 10.62 4.13
C VAL A 24 -15.94 9.13 4.31
N LYS A 25 -15.55 8.47 3.22
CA LYS A 25 -15.08 7.08 3.22
C LYS A 25 -13.59 7.02 2.92
N VAL A 26 -12.88 6.13 3.60
CA VAL A 26 -11.49 5.79 3.29
C VAL A 26 -11.45 4.43 2.60
N LEU A 27 -10.69 4.34 1.50
CA LEU A 27 -10.35 3.12 0.80
C LEU A 27 -8.87 2.85 1.04
N ARG A 28 -8.55 1.76 1.74
CA ARG A 28 -7.17 1.39 2.08
C ARG A 28 -6.73 0.18 1.27
N GLY A 29 -5.83 0.38 0.32
CA GLY A 29 -5.12 -0.69 -0.36
C GLY A 29 -3.96 -1.16 0.51
N LEU A 30 -4.06 -2.37 1.06
CA LEU A 30 -3.09 -2.93 2.00
C LEU A 30 -2.03 -3.75 1.27
N CYS A 31 -0.77 -3.58 1.66
CA CYS A 31 0.34 -4.42 1.21
C CYS A 31 1.18 -4.83 2.43
N SER A 32 1.21 -6.12 2.73
CA SER A 32 1.91 -6.71 3.88
C SER A 32 3.42 -6.80 3.63
N ASN A 33 3.81 -6.82 2.35
CA ASN A 33 5.20 -6.89 1.91
C ASN A 33 5.79 -5.50 1.65
N LYS A 34 7.10 -5.45 1.40
CA LYS A 34 7.74 -4.21 0.97
C LYS A 34 7.19 -3.82 -0.39
N LEU A 35 6.69 -2.60 -0.50
CA LEU A 35 6.19 -2.07 -1.77
C LEU A 35 7.33 -1.83 -2.77
N ARG A 36 8.45 -1.28 -2.29
CA ARG A 36 9.65 -0.97 -3.09
C ARG A 36 10.93 -1.22 -2.29
N MET A 37 12.04 -1.27 -3.01
CA MET A 37 13.39 -1.34 -2.43
C MET A 37 13.89 0.05 -2.01
N GLU A 38 13.11 0.72 -1.17
CA GLU A 38 13.40 2.05 -0.63
C GLU A 38 13.51 1.98 0.90
N VAL A 39 14.27 2.91 1.48
CA VAL A 39 14.63 2.88 2.92
C VAL A 39 13.40 2.91 3.82
N GLU A 40 12.33 3.61 3.42
CA GLU A 40 11.07 3.73 4.15
C GLU A 40 10.36 2.38 4.38
N TYR A 41 10.56 1.40 3.50
CA TYR A 41 9.97 0.06 3.62
C TYR A 41 10.86 -0.95 4.37
N MET A 42 12.01 -0.54 4.91
CA MET A 42 12.99 -1.49 5.47
C MET A 42 12.54 -2.16 6.77
N LEU A 43 11.61 -1.55 7.51
CA LEU A 43 11.04 -2.13 8.74
C LEU A 43 10.14 -3.35 8.50
N LYS A 44 9.72 -3.62 7.25
CA LYS A 44 8.92 -4.80 6.89
C LYS A 44 7.59 -4.94 7.67
N HIS A 45 6.95 -3.83 8.03
CA HIS A 45 5.63 -3.82 8.68
C HIS A 45 4.46 -3.69 7.69
N GLY A 46 4.72 -3.84 6.39
CA GLY A 46 3.76 -3.52 5.34
C GLY A 46 3.53 -2.01 5.20
N THR A 47 2.59 -1.65 4.33
CA THR A 47 2.15 -0.28 4.08
C THR A 47 0.70 -0.28 3.61
N SER A 48 0.10 0.90 3.51
CA SER A 48 -1.19 1.10 2.88
C SER A 48 -1.18 2.34 2.00
N ASP A 49 -1.75 2.24 0.81
CA ASP A 49 -2.10 3.38 -0.03
C ASP A 49 -3.58 3.72 0.19
N ASN A 50 -3.86 4.95 0.63
CA ASN A 50 -5.18 5.36 1.10
C ASN A 50 -5.78 6.41 0.16
N SER A 51 -6.96 6.12 -0.36
CA SER A 51 -7.80 7.08 -1.09
C SER A 51 -9.01 7.50 -0.27
N TYR A 52 -9.55 8.70 -0.52
CA TYR A 52 -10.68 9.24 0.21
C TYR A 52 -11.79 9.64 -0.76
N LEU A 53 -13.02 9.26 -0.43
CA LEU A 53 -14.24 9.67 -1.13
C LEU A 53 -15.02 10.61 -0.22
N ILE A 54 -15.30 11.81 -0.73
CA ILE A 54 -16.13 12.83 -0.06
C ILE A 54 -17.43 12.96 -0.86
N SER A 55 -18.57 12.81 -0.18
CA SER A 55 -19.92 12.83 -0.78
C SER A 55 -20.86 13.75 -0.02
#